data_AF-A0A9X2U6V9-F1
#
_entry.id   AF-A0A9X2U6V9-F1
#
_cell.length_a   1.000
_cell.length_b   1.000
_cell.length_c   1.000
_cell.angle_alpha   90.00
_cell.angle_beta   90.00
_cell.angle_gamma   90.00
#
_symmetry.space_group_name_H-M   'P 1'
#
loop_
_entity.id
_entity.type
_entity.pdbx_description
1 polymer ?
#
loop_
_entity_poly.entity_id
_entity_poly.type
_entity_poly.pdbx_seq_one_letter_code
_entity_poly.pdbx_strand_id
1 'polypeptide(L)'
;MRPDLNYARHKHAVANVRLAVEYGVPTVILFRDPKECIPSFVSRFRPGVAEALYRYLGFYRSVVSEVMPAALLVSFEEAVGGIQGTVRRIAAFADFSVEEGNLEELEAKAKQRIQKRTQRRVGTAEHISLPDRNRETTKAEHRKKLLQSSKYAEAKKLYHQLQSIHELQVGRGERCQS
;
A
#
# COMPACT_ATOMS: atom_id res chain seq x y z
N MET A 1 -6.67 -1.27 26.25
CA MET A 1 -6.77 -0.76 24.86
C MET A 1 -7.98 0.17 24.77
N ARG A 2 -7.86 1.39 24.24
CA ARG A 2 -8.95 2.40 24.16
C ARG A 2 -9.73 2.22 22.85
N PRO A 3 -10.96 1.65 22.86
CA PRO A 3 -11.72 1.34 21.63
C PRO A 3 -12.29 2.58 20.92
N ASP A 4 -12.19 3.75 21.54
CA ASP A 4 -12.63 5.06 21.04
C ASP A 4 -11.59 5.78 20.17
N LEU A 5 -10.33 5.36 20.19
CA LEU A 5 -9.29 5.98 19.37
C LEU A 5 -9.27 5.41 17.95
N ASN A 6 -9.49 6.27 16.96
CA ASN A 6 -9.34 5.95 15.55
C ASN A 6 -7.88 6.16 15.12
N TYR A 7 -7.07 5.11 15.23
CA TYR A 7 -5.63 5.13 14.92
C TYR A 7 -5.30 5.13 13.41
N ALA A 8 -6.29 4.91 12.54
CA ALA A 8 -6.05 4.79 11.10
C ALA A 8 -6.09 6.17 10.41
N ARG A 9 -4.92 6.81 10.25
CA ARG A 9 -4.77 8.02 9.43
C ARG A 9 -3.98 7.71 8.15
N HIS A 10 -4.64 7.85 7.00
CA HIS A 10 -4.04 7.64 5.69
C HIS A 10 -3.33 8.92 5.22
N LYS A 11 -2.08 9.13 5.67
CA LYS A 11 -1.21 10.22 5.19
C LYS A 11 0.08 9.65 4.60
N HIS A 12 0.36 9.96 3.34
CA HIS A 12 1.58 9.56 2.63
C HIS A 12 2.76 10.50 2.92
N ALA A 13 3.03 10.77 4.19
CA ALA A 13 4.15 11.63 4.60
C ALA A 13 5.27 10.78 5.21
N VAL A 14 6.45 10.80 4.59
CA VAL A 14 7.66 10.10 5.09
C VAL A 14 7.97 10.50 6.53
N ALA A 15 7.76 11.76 6.90
CA ALA A 15 7.99 12.24 8.27
C ALA A 15 7.23 11.41 9.32
N ASN A 16 5.99 10.98 9.05
CA ASN A 16 5.24 10.15 9.98
C ASN A 16 5.84 8.75 10.12
N VAL A 17 6.36 8.21 9.02
CA VAL A 17 7.01 6.89 8.99
C VAL A 17 8.31 6.94 9.79
N ARG A 18 9.11 7.99 9.61
CA ARG A 18 10.34 8.21 10.38
C ARG A 18 10.06 8.31 11.87
N LEU A 19 9.09 9.15 12.27
CA LEU A 19 8.71 9.29 13.68
C LEU A 19 8.21 7.97 14.27
N ALA A 20 7.38 7.22 13.53
CA ALA A 20 6.90 5.93 14.01
C ALA A 20 8.05 4.95 14.29
N VAL A 21 9.03 4.86 13.38
CA VAL A 21 10.24 4.05 13.59
C VAL A 21 11.07 4.55 14.77
N GLU A 22 11.26 5.87 14.88
CA GLU A 22 12.02 6.49 15.99
C GLU A 22 11.40 6.20 17.36
N TYR A 23 10.08 6.17 17.44
CA TYR A 23 9.35 5.82 18.67
C TYR A 23 9.16 4.31 18.87
N GLY A 24 9.77 3.45 18.05
CA GLY A 24 9.64 2.00 18.17
C GLY A 24 8.23 1.47 17.87
N VAL A 25 7.41 2.24 17.14
CA VAL A 25 6.07 1.83 16.73
C VAL A 25 6.17 0.89 15.52
N PRO A 26 5.62 -0.34 15.59
CA PRO A 26 5.60 -1.26 14.46
C PRO A 26 5.01 -0.59 13.22
N THR A 27 5.83 -0.46 12.18
CA THR A 27 5.49 0.28 10.96
C THR A 27 5.37 -0.66 9.77
N VAL A 28 4.20 -0.68 9.14
CA VAL A 28 3.92 -1.47 7.93
C VAL A 28 3.83 -0.54 6.72
N ILE A 29 4.56 -0.86 5.66
CA ILE A 29 4.62 -0.07 4.44
C ILE A 29 4.11 -0.92 3.27
N LEU A 30 3.00 -0.48 2.70
CA LEU A 30 2.42 -1.09 1.50
C LEU A 30 3.13 -0.53 0.26
N PHE A 31 3.60 -1.40 -0.63
CA PHE A 31 4.17 -1.02 -1.92
C PHE A 31 3.45 -1.68 -3.09
N ARG A 32 3.52 -1.05 -4.27
CA ARG A 32 2.85 -1.50 -5.50
C ARG A 32 3.65 -1.10 -6.73
N ASP A 33 3.48 -1.85 -7.82
CA ASP A 33 4.08 -1.52 -9.11
C ASP A 33 3.74 -0.07 -9.53
N PRO A 34 4.75 0.77 -9.83
CA PRO A 34 4.53 2.16 -10.25
C PRO A 34 3.62 2.28 -11.48
N LYS A 35 3.64 1.30 -12.40
CA LYS A 35 2.79 1.24 -13.59
C LYS A 35 1.31 1.18 -13.25
N GLU A 36 0.97 0.60 -12.10
CA GLU A 36 -0.40 0.42 -11.65
C GLU A 36 -0.82 1.49 -10.63
N CYS A 37 0.07 1.87 -9.71
CA CYS A 37 -0.29 2.81 -8.65
C CYS A 37 -0.26 4.28 -9.07
N ILE A 38 0.68 4.71 -9.92
CA ILE A 38 0.80 6.12 -10.33
C ILE A 38 -0.40 6.55 -11.18
N PRO A 39 -0.81 5.83 -12.24
CA PRO A 39 -2.00 6.21 -13.01
C PRO A 39 -3.27 6.21 -12.14
N SER A 40 -3.39 5.25 -11.21
CA SER A 40 -4.50 5.21 -10.25
C SER A 40 -4.55 6.44 -9.35
N PHE A 41 -3.39 6.88 -8.84
CA PHE A 41 -3.26 8.09 -8.03
C PHE A 41 -3.58 9.35 -8.84
N VAL A 42 -3.04 9.45 -10.05
CA VAL A 42 -3.28 10.57 -10.97
C VAL A 42 -4.77 10.68 -11.32
N SER A 43 -5.43 9.58 -11.69
CA SER A 43 -6.86 9.60 -12.02
C SER A 43 -7.75 9.99 -10.83
N ARG A 44 -7.32 9.73 -9.59
CA ARG A 44 -8.12 9.99 -8.40
C ARG A 44 -7.94 11.39 -7.82
N PHE A 45 -6.70 11.87 -7.78
CA PHE A 45 -6.35 13.13 -7.11
C PHE A 45 -5.97 14.24 -8.09
N ARG A 46 -5.93 13.92 -9.39
CA ARG A 46 -5.55 14.81 -10.50
C ARG A 46 -4.21 15.56 -10.39
N PRO A 47 -3.13 15.04 -9.74
CA PRO A 47 -1.80 15.64 -9.88
C PRO A 47 -1.24 15.44 -11.30
N GLY A 48 -0.14 16.11 -11.63
CA GLY A 48 0.62 15.79 -12.83
C GLY A 48 1.25 14.39 -12.75
N VAL A 49 1.40 13.68 -13.89
CA VAL A 49 2.10 12.38 -13.92
C VAL A 49 3.54 12.49 -13.42
N ALA A 50 4.25 13.56 -13.81
CA ALA A 50 5.60 13.82 -13.35
C ALA A 50 5.65 14.06 -11.83
N GLU A 51 4.74 14.87 -11.30
CA GLU A 51 4.61 15.13 -9.87
C GLU A 51 4.35 13.82 -9.08
N ALA A 52 3.40 13.00 -9.55
CA ALA A 52 3.10 11.71 -8.94
C ALA A 52 4.31 10.76 -8.94
N LEU A 53 5.09 10.76 -10.03
CA LEU A 53 6.32 9.98 -10.15
C LEU A 53 7.41 10.46 -9.19
N TYR A 54 7.62 11.78 -9.06
CA TYR A 54 8.57 12.33 -8.09
C TYR A 54 8.15 12.03 -6.65
N ARG A 55 6.86 12.10 -6.33
CA ARG A 55 6.34 11.69 -5.02
C ARG A 55 6.58 10.22 -4.72
N TYR A 56 6.34 9.34 -5.70
CA TYR A 56 6.62 7.91 -5.59
C TYR A 56 8.10 7.67 -5.28
N LEU A 57 9.00 8.25 -6.10
CA LEU A 57 10.44 8.11 -5.94
C LEU A 57 10.91 8.66 -4.59
N GLY A 58 10.51 9.87 -4.23
CA GLY A 58 10.90 10.52 -2.98
C GLY A 58 10.46 9.72 -1.75
N PHE A 59 9.22 9.22 -1.74
CA PHE A 59 8.72 8.41 -0.65
C PHE A 59 9.53 7.12 -0.50
N TYR A 60 9.61 6.29 -1.54
CA TYR A 60 10.23 4.97 -1.43
C TYR A 60 11.74 5.00 -1.34
N ARG A 61 12.42 6.03 -1.88
CA ARG A 61 13.85 6.24 -1.62
C ARG A 61 14.10 6.44 -0.14
N SER A 62 13.32 7.32 0.50
CA SER A 62 13.42 7.58 1.94
C SER A 62 13.12 6.32 2.76
N VAL A 63 12.15 5.51 2.34
CA VAL A 63 11.87 4.21 2.98
C VAL A 63 13.10 3.31 2.96
N VAL A 64 13.71 3.15 1.78
CA VAL A 64 14.89 2.29 1.60
C VAL A 64 16.10 2.81 2.38
N SER A 65 16.35 4.12 2.37
CA SER A 65 17.57 4.70 2.96
C SER A 65 17.50 4.94 4.46
N GLU A 66 16.31 5.13 5.03
CA GLU A 66 16.18 5.66 6.40
C GLU A 66 15.22 4.88 7.30
N VAL A 67 14.28 4.14 6.72
CA VAL A 67 13.23 3.46 7.49
C VAL A 67 13.54 1.97 7.63
N MET A 68 14.11 1.37 6.59
CA MET A 68 14.60 0.00 6.68
C MET A 68 15.84 -0.09 7.60
N PRO A 69 15.97 -1.14 8.43
CA PRO A 69 15.19 -2.38 8.45
C PRO A 69 13.98 -2.41 9.40
N ALA A 70 13.63 -1.30 10.05
CA ALA A 70 12.67 -1.25 11.16
C ALA A 70 11.18 -1.29 10.74
N ALA A 71 10.89 -1.51 9.45
CA ALA A 71 9.54 -1.58 8.92
C ALA A 71 9.28 -2.89 8.16
N LEU A 72 8.03 -3.34 8.17
CA LEU A 72 7.55 -4.48 7.39
C LEU A 72 7.07 -4.01 6.01
N LEU A 73 7.64 -4.57 4.95
CA LEU A 73 7.12 -4.39 3.59
C LEU A 73 6.05 -5.43 3.28
N VAL A 74 4.93 -4.92 2.74
CA VAL A 74 3.78 -5.71 2.26
C VAL A 74 3.50 -5.27 0.83
N SER A 75 3.40 -6.22 -0.11
CA SER A 75 3.02 -5.89 -1.48
C SER A 75 1.50 -5.69 -1.57
N PHE A 76 1.04 -4.89 -2.53
CA PHE A 76 -0.39 -4.73 -2.78
C PHE A 76 -1.06 -6.04 -3.18
N GLU A 77 -0.36 -6.85 -3.96
CA GLU A 77 -0.79 -8.17 -4.42
C GLU A 77 -1.00 -9.11 -3.22
N GLU A 78 -0.08 -9.13 -2.26
CA GLU A 78 -0.21 -9.87 -1.01
C GLU A 78 -1.39 -9.37 -0.17
N ALA A 79 -1.49 -8.05 0.03
CA ALA A 79 -2.53 -7.45 0.86
C ALA A 79 -3.96 -7.70 0.34
N VAL A 80 -4.13 -7.88 -0.98
CA VAL A 80 -5.44 -8.10 -1.61
C VAL A 80 -5.71 -9.57 -1.92
N GLY A 81 -4.67 -10.35 -2.27
CA GLY A 81 -4.80 -11.76 -2.66
C GLY A 81 -4.65 -12.75 -1.51
N GLY A 82 -4.02 -12.36 -0.40
CA GLY A 82 -3.68 -13.24 0.73
C GLY A 82 -3.78 -12.52 2.07
N ILE A 83 -4.95 -11.95 2.38
CA ILE A 83 -5.13 -11.08 3.55
C ILE A 83 -4.83 -11.77 4.87
N GLN A 84 -5.15 -13.07 5.00
CA GLN A 84 -4.88 -13.84 6.22
C GLN A 84 -3.38 -13.96 6.48
N GLY A 85 -2.60 -14.33 5.45
CA GLY A 85 -1.15 -14.40 5.53
C GLY A 85 -0.52 -13.03 5.83
N THR A 86 -1.03 -11.98 5.19
CA THR A 86 -0.62 -10.59 5.47
C THR A 86 -0.86 -10.22 6.94
N VAL A 87 -2.06 -10.51 7.46
CA VAL A 87 -2.42 -10.20 8.86
C VAL A 87 -1.54 -10.97 9.84
N ARG A 88 -1.27 -12.25 9.58
CA ARG A 88 -0.35 -13.05 10.41
C ARG A 88 1.06 -12.48 10.43
N ARG A 89 1.60 -12.05 9.29
CA ARG A 89 2.91 -11.39 9.21
C ARG A 89 2.94 -10.08 9.98
N ILE A 90 1.89 -9.25 9.85
CA ILE A 90 1.77 -8.00 10.59
C ILE A 90 1.70 -8.27 12.10
N ALA A 91 0.93 -9.27 12.51
CA ALA A 91 0.78 -9.70 13.90
C ALA A 91 2.12 -10.14 14.51
N ALA A 92 2.86 -11.00 13.81
CA ALA A 92 4.18 -11.45 14.23
C ALA A 92 5.20 -10.30 14.28
N PHE A 93 5.18 -9.39 13.30
CA PHE A 93 6.08 -8.24 13.27
C PHE A 93 5.81 -7.23 14.39
N ALA A 94 4.55 -7.05 14.76
CA ALA A 94 4.12 -6.08 15.77
C ALA A 94 3.87 -6.70 17.14
N ASP A 95 4.24 -7.97 17.34
CA ASP A 95 4.11 -8.73 18.58
C ASP A 95 2.70 -8.68 19.19
N PHE A 96 1.67 -8.94 18.37
CA PHE A 96 0.30 -9.08 18.84
C PHE A 96 -0.35 -10.38 18.37
N SER A 97 -1.25 -10.93 19.20
CA SER A 97 -1.99 -12.15 18.88
C SER A 97 -3.23 -11.85 18.03
N VAL A 98 -3.49 -12.70 17.03
CA VAL A 98 -4.72 -12.66 16.22
C VAL A 98 -5.49 -13.96 16.46
N GLU A 99 -6.75 -13.85 16.89
CA GLU A 99 -7.63 -15.02 17.00
C GLU A 99 -8.02 -15.51 15.61
N GLU A 100 -7.64 -16.76 15.29
CA GLU A 100 -7.78 -17.32 13.93
C GLU A 100 -9.23 -17.44 13.46
N GLY A 101 -10.18 -17.68 14.37
CA GLY A 101 -11.59 -17.96 14.04
C GLY A 101 -12.37 -16.79 13.43
N ASN A 102 -11.82 -15.57 13.43
CA ASN A 102 -12.54 -14.37 12.99
C ASN A 102 -12.06 -13.85 11.62
N LEU A 103 -10.98 -14.40 11.04
CA LEU A 103 -10.35 -13.79 9.87
C LEU A 103 -11.20 -13.87 8.59
N GLU A 104 -11.83 -15.01 8.32
CA GLU A 104 -12.73 -15.17 7.16
C GLU A 104 -13.96 -14.27 7.27
N GLU A 105 -14.58 -14.24 8.45
CA GLU A 105 -15.71 -13.36 8.70
C GLU A 105 -15.32 -11.87 8.63
N LEU A 106 -14.15 -11.50 9.15
CA LEU A 106 -13.62 -10.14 9.09
C LEU A 106 -13.32 -9.74 7.65
N GLU A 107 -12.77 -10.65 6.84
CA GLU A 107 -12.54 -10.43 5.42
C GLU A 107 -13.87 -10.21 4.69
N ALA A 108 -14.87 -11.07 4.93
CA ALA A 108 -16.20 -10.91 4.36
C ALA A 108 -16.85 -9.58 4.78
N LYS A 109 -16.77 -9.21 6.07
CA LYS A 109 -17.24 -7.93 6.60
C LYS A 109 -16.48 -6.74 5.98
N ALA A 110 -15.17 -6.87 5.75
CA ALA A 110 -14.35 -5.84 5.10
C ALA A 110 -14.76 -5.65 3.63
N LYS A 111 -14.90 -6.73 2.86
CA LYS A 111 -15.41 -6.74 1.48
C LYS A 111 -16.80 -6.11 1.40
N GLN A 112 -17.72 -6.50 2.28
CA GLN A 112 -19.05 -5.90 2.37
C GLN A 112 -19.02 -4.41 2.73
N ARG A 113 -18.15 -3.98 3.65
CA ARG A 113 -17.99 -2.55 3.99
C ARG A 113 -17.45 -1.75 2.80
N ILE A 114 -16.51 -2.28 2.04
CA ILE A 114 -15.99 -1.67 0.81
C ILE A 114 -17.13 -1.57 -0.22
N GLN A 115 -17.90 -2.63 -0.42
CA GLN A 115 -19.02 -2.66 -1.36
C GLN A 115 -20.12 -1.67 -0.96
N LYS A 116 -20.55 -1.65 0.31
CA LYS A 116 -21.54 -0.70 0.85
C LYS A 116 -21.06 0.75 0.75
N ARG A 117 -19.79 1.04 1.06
CA ARG A 117 -19.21 2.39 0.86
C ARG A 117 -19.18 2.79 -0.61
N THR A 118 -18.98 1.83 -1.50
CA THR A 118 -18.96 2.07 -2.94
C THR A 118 -20.37 2.35 -3.46
N GLN A 119 -21.37 1.56 -3.06
CA GLN A 119 -22.78 1.74 -3.41
C GLN A 119 -23.36 3.07 -2.88
N ARG A 120 -23.03 3.45 -1.64
CA ARG A 120 -23.44 4.75 -1.05
C ARG A 120 -22.80 5.98 -1.72
N ARG A 121 -21.78 5.79 -2.56
CA ARG A 121 -21.08 6.85 -3.28
C ARG A 121 -21.39 6.87 -4.78
N VAL A 122 -22.32 6.03 -5.24
CA VAL A 122 -22.88 6.07 -6.58
C VAL A 122 -23.61 7.42 -6.73
N GLY A 123 -23.03 8.33 -7.51
CA GLY A 123 -23.50 9.72 -7.68
C GLY A 123 -22.41 10.78 -7.43
N THR A 124 -21.36 10.46 -6.66
CA THR A 124 -20.18 11.33 -6.50
C THR A 124 -19.01 10.73 -7.29
N ALA A 125 -18.86 11.14 -8.55
CA ALA A 125 -17.88 10.62 -9.52
C ALA A 125 -16.40 10.65 -9.04
N GLU A 126 -16.10 11.39 -7.97
CA GLU A 126 -14.74 11.56 -7.45
C GLU A 126 -14.30 10.47 -6.45
N HIS A 127 -15.20 9.61 -5.95
CA HIS A 127 -14.89 8.71 -4.83
C HIS A 127 -15.23 7.22 -4.99
N ILE A 128 -15.61 6.78 -6.20
CA ILE A 128 -15.92 5.37 -6.49
C ILE A 128 -14.63 4.58 -6.73
N SER A 129 -14.47 3.40 -6.11
CA SER A 129 -13.33 2.48 -6.33
C SER A 129 -13.56 1.48 -7.46
N LEU A 130 -14.75 1.46 -8.07
CA LEU A 130 -15.12 0.56 -9.17
C LEU A 130 -14.67 1.10 -10.53
N PRO A 131 -14.48 0.22 -11.53
CA PRO A 131 -14.11 0.61 -12.88
C PRO A 131 -15.24 1.44 -13.51
N ASP A 132 -14.95 2.71 -13.80
CA ASP A 132 -15.74 3.54 -14.69
C ASP A 132 -15.00 3.56 -16.03
N ARG A 133 -15.70 3.33 -17.14
CA ARG A 133 -15.11 3.34 -18.49
C ARG A 133 -14.31 4.62 -18.74
N ASN A 134 -14.77 5.77 -18.24
CA ASN A 134 -14.05 7.03 -18.38
C ASN A 134 -12.75 7.08 -17.55
N ARG A 135 -12.74 6.45 -16.36
CA ARG A 135 -11.52 6.33 -15.54
C ARG A 135 -10.51 5.38 -16.13
N GLU A 136 -10.94 4.28 -16.73
CA GLU A 136 -10.01 3.33 -17.36
C GLU A 136 -9.33 3.93 -18.59
N THR A 137 -10.04 4.72 -19.40
CA THR A 137 -9.42 5.49 -20.50
C THR A 137 -8.41 6.51 -19.97
N THR A 138 -8.80 7.27 -18.94
CA THR A 138 -7.93 8.26 -18.29
C THR A 138 -6.67 7.61 -17.69
N LYS A 139 -6.82 6.46 -17.02
CA LYS A 139 -5.69 5.68 -16.51
C LYS A 139 -4.78 5.18 -17.62
N ALA A 140 -5.33 4.72 -18.74
CA ALA A 140 -4.55 4.25 -19.89
C ALA A 140 -3.69 5.39 -20.47
N GLU A 141 -4.25 6.60 -20.59
CA GLU A 141 -3.51 7.79 -21.03
C GLU A 141 -2.39 8.17 -20.05
N HIS A 142 -2.68 8.21 -18.75
CA HIS A 142 -1.66 8.48 -17.74
C HIS A 142 -0.56 7.41 -17.71
N ARG A 143 -0.92 6.15 -17.94
CA ARG A 143 0.03 5.05 -18.07
C ARG A 143 0.95 5.26 -19.28
N LYS A 144 0.42 5.66 -20.43
CA LYS A 144 1.24 5.98 -21.62
C LYS A 144 2.22 7.13 -21.32
N LYS A 145 1.74 8.22 -20.71
CA LYS A 145 2.57 9.36 -20.30
C LYS A 145 3.66 8.96 -19.29
N LEU A 146 3.32 8.07 -18.36
CA LEU A 146 4.27 7.54 -17.37
C LEU A 146 5.38 6.74 -18.06
N LEU A 147 5.02 5.82 -18.96
CA LEU A 147 6.01 4.97 -19.66
C LEU A 147 6.95 5.78 -20.56
N GLN A 148 6.53 6.95 -21.03
CA GLN A 148 7.36 7.88 -21.80
C GLN A 148 8.28 8.73 -20.91
N SER A 149 8.11 8.73 -19.59
CA SER A 149 8.95 9.51 -18.67
C SER A 149 10.33 8.88 -18.52
N SER A 150 11.38 9.69 -18.62
CA SER A 150 12.77 9.28 -18.37
C SER A 150 13.01 8.73 -16.97
N LYS A 151 12.16 9.11 -16.00
CA LYS A 151 12.24 8.67 -14.60
C LYS A 151 11.49 7.37 -14.32
N TYR A 152 10.74 6.82 -15.27
CA TYR A 152 9.98 5.58 -15.04
C TYR A 152 10.88 4.37 -14.81
N ALA A 153 11.98 4.24 -15.56
CA ALA A 153 12.96 3.18 -15.36
C ALA A 153 13.53 3.20 -13.93
N GLU A 154 13.73 4.40 -13.38
CA GLU A 154 14.20 4.60 -12.02
C GLU A 154 13.17 4.13 -10.98
N ALA A 155 11.88 4.46 -11.18
CA ALA A 155 10.81 3.98 -10.31
C ALA A 155 10.65 2.46 -10.38
N LYS A 156 10.83 1.87 -11.57
CA LYS A 156 10.78 0.42 -11.75
C LYS A 156 11.96 -0.27 -11.06
N LYS A 157 13.16 0.29 -11.13
CA LYS A 157 14.33 -0.21 -10.39
C LYS A 157 14.10 -0.16 -8.87
N LEU A 158 13.57 0.96 -8.36
CA LEU A 158 13.24 1.11 -6.94
C LEU A 158 12.18 0.10 -6.50
N TYR A 159 11.16 -0.15 -7.33
CA TYR A 159 10.17 -1.19 -7.08
C TYR A 159 10.81 -2.59 -6.96
N HIS A 160 11.73 -2.95 -7.86
CA HIS A 160 12.43 -4.23 -7.76
C HIS A 160 13.28 -4.34 -6.50
N GLN A 161 13.91 -3.25 -6.07
CA GLN A 161 14.63 -3.22 -4.81
C GLN A 161 13.70 -3.47 -3.61
N LEU A 162 12.53 -2.82 -3.57
CA LEU A 162 11.53 -3.07 -2.53
C LEU A 162 11.06 -4.53 -2.54
N GLN A 163 10.85 -5.08 -3.74
CA GLN A 163 10.44 -6.47 -3.92
C GLN A 163 11.49 -7.45 -3.37
N SER A 164 12.78 -7.25 -3.68
CA SER A 164 13.85 -8.10 -3.12
C SER A 164 13.94 -7.99 -1.59
N ILE A 165 13.76 -6.80 -1.02
CA ILE A 165 13.73 -6.63 0.45
C ILE A 165 12.52 -7.37 1.04
N HIS A 166 11.36 -7.25 0.41
CA HIS A 166 10.14 -7.94 0.84
C HIS A 166 10.30 -9.46 0.79
N GLU A 167 10.86 -10.02 -0.29
CA GLU A 167 11.14 -11.46 -0.42
C GLU A 167 12.09 -11.95 0.69
N LEU A 168 13.11 -11.18 1.03
CA LEU A 168 13.99 -11.48 2.16
C LEU A 168 13.26 -11.46 3.51
N GLN A 169 12.28 -10.57 3.70
CA GLN A 169 11.45 -10.52 4.91
C GLN A 169 10.49 -11.71 4.99
N VAL A 170 9.90 -12.13 3.86
CA VAL A 170 9.04 -13.33 3.80
C VAL A 170 9.85 -14.58 4.13
N GLY A 171 10.99 -14.80 3.48
CA GLY A 171 11.84 -15.97 3.73
C GLY A 171 12.55 -15.99 5.10
N ARG A 172 12.52 -14.89 5.87
CA ARG A 172 12.92 -14.88 7.29
C ARG A 172 11.77 -15.32 8.20
N GLY A 173 10.54 -14.93 7.86
CA GLY A 173 9.35 -15.32 8.63
C GLY A 173 9.06 -16.82 8.60
N GLU A 174 9.33 -17.49 7.46
CA GLU A 174 9.10 -18.94 7.31
C GLU A 174 10.10 -19.81 8.09
N ARG A 175 11.34 -19.33 8.30
CA ARG A 175 12.39 -20.07 9.03
C ARG A 175 12.24 -20.07 10.55
N CYS A 176 11.42 -19.18 11.11
CA CYS A 176 11.12 -19.17 12.55
C CYS A 176 9.89 -20.03 12.91
N GLN A 177 9.27 -20.71 11.94
CA GLN A 177 8.10 -21.57 12.14
C GLN A 177 8.43 -23.07 12.02
N SER A 178 9.71 -23.43 11.93
CA SER A 178 10.22 -24.83 11.89
C SER A 178 10.73 -25.31 13.23
#